data_AF-A0A7K0A2V6-F1
#
_entry.id   AF-A0A7K0A2V6-F1
#
_cell.length_a   1.000
_cell.length_b   1.000
_cell.length_c   1.000
_cell.angle_alpha   90.00
_cell.angle_beta   90.00
_cell.angle_gamma   90.00
#
_symmetry.space_group_name_H-M   'P 1'
#
loop_
_entity.id
_entity.type
_entity.pdbx_description
1 polymer ?
#
loop_
_entity_poly.entity_id
_entity_poly.type
_entity_poly.pdbx_seq_one_letter_code
_entity_poly.pdbx_strand_id
1 'polypeptide(L)'
;MPSDLVVTGTEELAKIGPALRAAPKDIRREFFVGVARAVKPLTASVIRSAPQFLPSGFAGEFASSLKTSTRRRMGSSPSVTLVGKAKSRRGKARQLAALNKGQLRHPVYGRPPWVTQTAGMRPGVWDKPLRDNVDEVREELLKVFEEVAEKIVRSV
;
A
#
# COMPACT_ATOMS: atom_id res chain seq x y z
N MET A 1 3.66 -0.95 15.72
CA MET A 1 3.23 0.08 14.75
C MET A 1 3.15 -0.55 13.38
N PRO A 2 1.97 -0.58 12.72
CA PRO A 2 1.90 -0.96 11.32
C PRO A 2 2.66 0.09 10.49
N SER A 3 3.50 -0.38 9.58
CA SER A 3 4.31 0.41 8.66
C SER A 3 3.41 0.93 7.54
N ASP A 4 2.71 2.02 7.85
CA ASP A 4 1.73 2.66 6.98
C ASP A 4 2.42 3.80 6.21
N LEU A 5 2.45 3.72 4.87
CA LEU A 5 2.86 4.84 4.04
C LEU A 5 1.70 5.84 3.97
N VAL A 6 1.93 7.07 4.44
CA VAL A 6 0.98 8.17 4.37
C VAL A 6 1.38 9.08 3.23
N VAL A 7 0.67 9.02 2.11
CA VAL A 7 0.84 10.02 1.05
C VAL A 7 0.00 11.23 1.45
N THR A 8 0.68 12.30 1.85
CA THR A 8 0.06 13.54 2.32
C THR A 8 -0.16 14.47 1.12
N GLY A 9 -1.33 14.36 0.50
CA GLY A 9 -1.91 15.34 -0.44
C GLY A 9 -3.02 16.14 0.25
N THR A 10 -2.75 16.58 1.49
CA THR A 10 -3.77 17.04 2.46
C THR A 10 -4.55 18.26 2.00
N GLU A 11 -3.98 19.13 1.17
CA GLU A 11 -4.64 20.38 0.77
C GLU A 11 -5.67 20.16 -0.35
N GLU A 12 -5.33 19.42 -1.41
CA GLU A 12 -6.29 19.15 -2.50
C GLU A 12 -7.39 18.19 -2.05
N LEU A 13 -7.05 17.19 -1.26
CA LEU A 13 -8.04 16.30 -0.64
C LEU A 13 -8.98 17.04 0.30
N ALA A 14 -8.51 18.07 1.01
CA ALA A 14 -9.37 18.90 1.86
C ALA A 14 -10.33 19.75 1.03
N LYS A 15 -9.86 20.30 -0.09
CA LYS A 15 -10.67 21.08 -1.04
C LYS A 15 -11.75 20.24 -1.72
N ILE A 16 -11.41 19.03 -2.17
CA ILE A 16 -12.31 18.15 -2.92
C ILE A 16 -13.19 17.30 -1.98
N GLY A 17 -12.77 17.09 -0.73
CA GLY A 17 -13.44 16.20 0.23
C GLY A 17 -14.96 16.44 0.40
N PRO A 18 -15.41 17.69 0.65
CA PRO A 18 -16.83 18.02 0.74
C PRO A 18 -17.58 17.80 -0.58
N ALA A 19 -17.00 18.25 -1.70
CA ALA A 19 -17.59 18.13 -3.03
C ALA A 19 -17.75 16.65 -3.45
N LEU A 20 -16.72 15.82 -3.20
CA LEU A 20 -16.75 14.39 -3.45
C LEU A 20 -17.76 13.65 -2.55
N ARG A 21 -17.99 14.13 -1.32
CA ARG A 21 -19.01 13.56 -0.43
C ARG A 21 -20.43 13.85 -0.94
N ALA A 22 -20.65 15.04 -1.49
CA ALA A 22 -21.91 15.45 -2.11
C ALA A 22 -22.11 14.86 -3.52
N ALA A 23 -21.03 14.46 -4.19
CA ALA A 23 -21.06 13.93 -5.55
C ALA A 23 -21.84 12.59 -5.66
N PRO A 24 -22.47 12.34 -6.82
CA PRO A 24 -23.19 11.10 -7.07
C PRO A 24 -22.26 9.86 -7.01
N LYS A 25 -22.90 8.69 -6.81
CA LYS A 25 -22.22 7.44 -6.43
C LYS A 25 -21.24 6.95 -7.50
N ASP A 26 -21.56 7.20 -8.76
CA ASP A 26 -20.74 6.95 -9.95
C ASP A 26 -19.43 7.75 -9.93
N ILE A 27 -19.49 9.07 -9.69
CA ILE A 27 -18.29 9.93 -9.58
C ILE A 27 -17.40 9.46 -8.42
N ARG A 28 -17.99 9.15 -7.27
CA ARG A 28 -17.25 8.58 -6.13
C ARG A 28 -16.60 7.25 -6.47
N ARG A 29 -17.31 6.36 -7.18
CA ARG A 29 -16.78 5.07 -7.61
C ARG A 29 -15.60 5.26 -8.56
N GLU A 30 -15.72 6.17 -9.52
CA GLU A 30 -14.66 6.47 -10.47
C GLU A 30 -13.40 6.99 -9.78
N PHE A 31 -13.54 7.97 -8.88
CA PHE A 31 -12.45 8.44 -8.04
C PHE A 31 -11.74 7.28 -7.31
N PHE A 32 -12.51 6.36 -6.72
CA PHE A 32 -11.95 5.23 -6.01
C PHE A 32 -11.23 4.24 -6.92
N VAL A 33 -11.70 4.05 -8.16
CA VAL A 33 -11.03 3.24 -9.17
C VAL A 33 -9.75 3.92 -9.63
N GLY A 34 -9.77 5.24 -9.83
CA GLY A 34 -8.59 6.05 -10.17
C GLY A 34 -7.50 5.95 -9.11
N VAL A 35 -7.84 6.17 -7.84
CA VAL A 35 -6.90 6.00 -6.72
C VAL A 35 -6.34 4.58 -6.65
N ALA A 36 -7.18 3.56 -6.86
CA ALA A 36 -6.71 2.18 -6.88
C ALA A 36 -5.75 1.90 -8.05
N ARG A 37 -5.95 2.54 -9.20
CA ARG A 37 -5.07 2.45 -10.37
C ARG A 37 -3.73 3.16 -10.11
N ALA A 38 -3.76 4.38 -9.59
CA ALA A 38 -2.56 5.17 -9.27
C ALA A 38 -1.61 4.46 -8.29
N VAL A 39 -2.15 3.62 -7.40
CA VAL A 39 -1.36 2.90 -6.38
C VAL A 39 -0.85 1.52 -6.85
N LYS A 40 -1.30 1.02 -8.01
CA LYS A 40 -0.81 -0.27 -8.56
C LYS A 40 0.71 -0.30 -8.79
N PRO A 41 1.35 0.73 -9.36
CA PRO A 41 2.79 0.75 -9.58
C PRO A 41 3.60 0.55 -8.28
N LEU A 42 3.15 1.14 -7.16
CA LEU A 42 3.79 0.93 -5.84
C LEU A 42 3.80 -0.53 -5.42
N THR A 43 2.68 -1.22 -5.63
CA THR A 43 2.57 -2.64 -5.29
C THR A 43 3.54 -3.47 -6.14
N ALA A 44 3.67 -3.15 -7.42
CA ALA A 44 4.62 -3.81 -8.32
C ALA A 44 6.08 -3.50 -7.95
N SER A 45 6.39 -2.27 -7.53
CA SER A 45 7.73 -1.88 -7.06
C SER A 45 8.14 -2.66 -5.80
N VAL A 46 7.22 -2.81 -4.83
CA VAL A 46 7.44 -3.63 -3.63
C VAL A 46 7.72 -5.09 -4.01
N ILE A 47 6.94 -5.66 -4.93
CA ILE A 47 7.14 -7.05 -5.40
C ILE A 47 8.49 -7.21 -6.10
N ARG A 48 8.86 -6.26 -6.98
CA ARG A 48 10.13 -6.27 -7.72
C ARG A 48 11.33 -6.13 -6.80
N SER A 49 11.19 -5.36 -5.73
CA SER A 49 12.26 -5.12 -4.76
C SER A 49 12.37 -6.23 -3.72
N ALA A 50 11.35 -7.08 -3.57
CA ALA A 50 11.32 -8.14 -2.57
C ALA A 50 12.55 -9.07 -2.57
N PRO A 51 13.12 -9.51 -3.71
CA PRO A 51 14.34 -10.35 -3.74
C PRO A 51 15.58 -9.65 -3.18
N GLN A 52 15.60 -8.31 -3.11
CA GLN A 52 16.72 -7.56 -2.53
C GLN A 52 16.68 -7.53 -1.01
N PHE A 53 15.52 -7.83 -0.40
CA PHE A 53 15.30 -7.76 1.06
C PHE A 53 14.99 -9.11 1.70
N LEU A 54 14.54 -10.07 0.91
CA LEU A 54 14.12 -11.39 1.36
C LEU A 54 14.99 -12.48 0.72
N PRO A 55 15.22 -13.61 1.41
CA PRO A 55 15.82 -14.79 0.82
C PRO A 55 15.06 -15.27 -0.42
N SER A 56 15.77 -15.84 -1.40
CA SER A 56 15.24 -16.23 -2.72
C SER A 56 13.98 -17.11 -2.64
N GLY A 57 13.95 -18.08 -1.71
CA GLY A 57 12.79 -18.96 -1.50
C GLY A 57 11.56 -18.25 -0.89
N PHE A 58 11.76 -17.11 -0.23
CA PHE A 58 10.71 -16.37 0.47
C PHE A 58 10.14 -15.21 -0.36
N ALA A 59 10.94 -14.66 -1.28
CA ALA A 59 10.54 -13.55 -2.15
C ALA A 59 9.35 -13.92 -3.06
N GLY A 60 9.36 -15.10 -3.67
CA GLY A 60 8.25 -15.56 -4.53
C GLY A 60 6.95 -15.82 -3.75
N GLU A 61 7.04 -16.37 -2.53
CA GLU A 61 5.86 -16.56 -1.67
C GLU A 61 5.34 -15.23 -1.13
N PHE A 62 6.23 -14.27 -0.86
CA PHE A 62 5.83 -12.91 -0.48
C PHE A 62 5.11 -12.20 -1.63
N ALA A 63 5.66 -12.24 -2.83
CA ALA A 63 5.08 -11.62 -4.02
C ALA A 63 3.66 -12.14 -4.31
N SER A 64 3.47 -13.46 -4.27
CA SER A 64 2.16 -14.08 -4.53
C SER A 64 1.13 -13.85 -3.42
N SER A 65 1.58 -13.58 -2.20
CA SER A 65 0.69 -13.41 -1.05
C SER A 65 0.41 -11.97 -0.66
N LEU A 66 1.14 -11.02 -1.22
CA LEU A 66 0.96 -9.60 -0.94
C LEU A 66 -0.37 -9.12 -1.51
N LYS A 67 -1.26 -8.70 -0.62
CA LYS A 67 -2.48 -7.97 -0.96
C LYS A 67 -2.34 -6.55 -0.46
N THR A 68 -2.52 -5.58 -1.33
CA THR A 68 -2.53 -4.17 -0.97
C THR A 68 -3.95 -3.65 -0.92
N SER A 69 -4.21 -2.73 0.01
CA SER A 69 -5.49 -2.08 0.20
C SER A 69 -5.26 -0.63 0.56
N THR A 70 -6.03 0.27 -0.06
CA THR A 70 -5.92 1.70 0.22
C THR A 70 -6.94 2.08 1.28
N ARG A 71 -6.45 2.50 2.45
CA ARG A 71 -7.28 3.10 3.50
C ARG A 71 -7.35 4.59 3.27
N ARG A 72 -8.56 5.14 3.32
CA ARG A 72 -8.81 6.56 3.09
C ARG A 72 -9.48 7.12 4.32
N ARG A 73 -8.98 8.25 4.81
CA ARG A 73 -9.64 9.06 5.84
C ARG A 73 -10.20 10.30 5.16
N MET A 74 -11.52 10.47 5.25
CA MET A 74 -12.26 11.62 4.70
C MET A 74 -12.85 12.36 5.90
N GLY A 75 -12.09 13.31 6.45
CA GLY A 75 -12.45 14.08 7.64
C GLY A 75 -11.61 15.36 7.70
N SER A 76 -11.48 15.96 8.88
CA SER A 76 -10.71 17.18 9.12
C SER A 76 -9.22 17.08 8.74
N SER A 77 -8.67 15.87 8.61
CA SER A 77 -7.35 15.62 8.05
C SER A 77 -7.44 14.50 7.03
N PRO A 78 -7.66 14.82 5.74
CA PRO A 78 -7.85 13.79 4.75
C PRO A 78 -6.51 13.15 4.36
N SER A 79 -6.47 11.82 4.37
CA SER A 79 -5.26 11.07 4.11
C SER A 79 -5.54 9.80 3.31
N VAL A 80 -4.62 9.47 2.41
CA VAL A 80 -4.60 8.20 1.68
C VAL A 80 -3.43 7.38 2.21
N THR A 81 -3.73 6.21 2.74
CA THR A 81 -2.76 5.29 3.35
C THR A 81 -2.76 3.98 2.59
N LEU A 82 -1.59 3.56 2.12
CA LEU A 82 -1.43 2.23 1.53
C LEU A 82 -1.16 1.20 2.64
N VAL A 83 -2.05 0.22 2.75
CA VAL A 83 -1.97 -0.86 3.73
C VAL A 83 -1.64 -2.17 3.02
N GLY A 84 -0.48 -2.75 3.35
CA GLY A 84 -0.07 -4.06 2.88
C GLY A 84 -0.54 -5.17 3.83
N LYS A 85 -1.06 -6.27 3.27
CA LYS A 85 -1.37 -7.50 3.99
C LYS A 85 -0.82 -8.67 3.21
N ALA A 86 0.20 -9.35 3.74
CA ALA A 86 0.67 -10.62 3.19
C ALA A 86 0.07 -11.78 3.97
N LYS A 87 -0.41 -12.84 3.29
CA LYS A 87 -0.92 -14.07 3.94
C LYS A 87 0.08 -15.23 3.75
N SER A 88 0.28 -16.06 4.75
CA SER A 88 0.99 -17.32 4.56
C SER A 88 0.14 -18.32 3.79
N ARG A 89 0.75 -19.38 3.24
CA ARG A 89 0.06 -20.50 2.60
C ARG A 89 -1.04 -21.13 3.47
N ARG A 90 -0.94 -21.02 4.81
CA ARG A 90 -1.94 -21.48 5.78
C ARG A 90 -2.98 -20.41 6.17
N GLY A 91 -3.11 -19.34 5.39
CA GLY A 91 -4.08 -18.26 5.62
C GLY A 91 -3.75 -17.30 6.76
N LYS A 92 -2.74 -17.59 7.60
CA LYS A 92 -2.31 -16.69 8.69
C LYS A 92 -1.66 -15.43 8.13
N ALA A 93 -2.04 -14.27 8.66
CA ALA A 93 -1.40 -13.01 8.32
C ALA A 93 0.10 -13.07 8.62
N ARG A 94 0.94 -12.81 7.62
CA ARG A 94 2.36 -12.59 7.80
C ARG A 94 2.52 -11.24 8.51
N GLN A 95 3.40 -11.18 9.49
CA GLN A 95 3.71 -9.94 10.18
C GLN A 95 4.56 -9.07 9.25
N LEU A 96 3.91 -8.30 8.37
CA LEU A 96 4.59 -7.39 7.44
C LEU A 96 5.51 -6.42 8.19
N ALA A 97 5.10 -5.97 9.37
CA ALA A 97 5.93 -5.15 10.26
C ALA A 97 7.21 -5.88 10.73
N ALA A 98 7.17 -7.20 10.95
CA ALA A 98 8.36 -7.98 11.30
C ALA A 98 9.27 -8.15 10.06
N LEU A 99 8.71 -8.46 8.90
CA LEU A 99 9.47 -8.54 7.64
C LEU A 99 10.14 -7.22 7.31
N ASN A 100 9.45 -6.11 7.51
CA ASN A 100 9.98 -4.77 7.30
C ASN A 100 11.12 -4.42 8.28
N LYS A 101 11.14 -5.02 9.47
CA LYS A 101 12.26 -4.96 10.41
C LYS A 101 13.39 -5.95 10.08
N GLY A 102 13.30 -6.71 9.00
CA GLY A 102 14.27 -7.76 8.66
C GLY A 102 14.14 -9.02 9.51
N GLN A 103 12.95 -9.29 10.05
CA GLN A 103 12.69 -10.47 10.88
C GLN A 103 11.70 -11.39 10.18
N LEU A 104 12.13 -12.63 9.95
CA LEU A 104 11.30 -13.68 9.39
C LEU A 104 11.05 -14.77 10.42
N ARG A 105 9.79 -14.95 10.84
CA ARG A 105 9.40 -16.05 11.72
C ARG A 105 8.82 -17.21 10.91
N HIS A 106 9.45 -18.37 10.99
CA HIS A 106 9.02 -19.57 10.27
C HIS A 106 9.15 -20.83 11.13
N PRO A 107 8.37 -21.89 10.85
CA PRO A 107 8.58 -23.18 11.50
C PRO A 107 9.87 -23.82 10.96
N VAL A 108 10.55 -24.57 11.83
CA VAL A 108 11.63 -25.48 11.39
C VAL A 108 10.96 -26.70 10.76
N TYR A 109 11.48 -27.16 9.62
CA TYR A 109 10.95 -28.34 8.95
C TYR A 109 10.97 -29.56 9.87
N GLY A 110 9.81 -30.21 10.04
CA GLY A 110 9.67 -31.44 10.83
C GLY A 110 9.75 -31.29 12.36
N ARG A 111 9.89 -30.08 12.92
CA ARG A 111 10.01 -29.89 14.39
C ARG A 111 9.35 -28.59 14.89
N PRO A 112 8.65 -28.59 16.04
CA PRO A 112 8.54 -27.38 16.87
C PRO A 112 9.91 -27.11 17.54
N PRO A 113 10.38 -25.87 17.71
CA PRO A 113 9.66 -24.60 17.77
C PRO A 113 9.72 -23.72 16.50
N TRP A 114 8.97 -22.61 16.51
CA TRP A 114 9.11 -21.52 15.53
C TRP A 114 10.39 -20.74 15.81
N VAL A 115 11.18 -20.49 14.77
CA VAL A 115 12.41 -19.71 14.86
C VAL A 115 12.24 -18.36 14.18
N THR A 116 12.96 -17.35 14.69
CA THR A 116 13.08 -16.04 14.05
C THR A 116 14.42 -15.96 13.35
N GLN A 117 14.39 -15.89 12.04
CA GLN A 117 15.55 -15.71 11.18
C GLN A 117 15.76 -14.21 10.89
N THR A 118 16.98 -13.74 11.09
CA THR A 118 17.47 -12.41 10.69
C THR A 118 18.59 -12.50 9.65
N ALA A 119 19.31 -13.62 9.61
CA ALA A 119 20.37 -13.86 8.61
C ALA A 119 19.79 -13.88 7.19
N GLY A 120 20.35 -13.05 6.30
CA GLY A 120 19.91 -12.91 4.91
C GLY A 120 18.65 -12.04 4.71
N MET A 121 18.15 -11.41 5.77
CA MET A 121 17.07 -10.43 5.69
C MET A 121 17.64 -9.01 5.69
N ARG A 122 17.12 -8.12 4.83
CA ARG A 122 17.41 -6.68 4.91
C ARG A 122 16.14 -5.92 5.32
N PRO A 123 16.22 -4.96 6.24
CA PRO A 123 15.07 -4.17 6.64
C PRO A 123 14.64 -3.22 5.52
N GLY A 124 13.34 -2.93 5.51
CA GLY A 124 12.72 -1.98 4.58
C GLY A 124 12.03 -2.60 3.37
N VAL A 125 11.71 -3.90 3.37
CA VAL A 125 11.03 -4.58 2.24
C VAL A 125 9.71 -3.91 1.84
N TRP A 126 9.07 -3.21 2.78
CA TRP A 126 7.82 -2.48 2.54
C TRP A 126 8.07 -0.98 2.44
N ASP A 127 8.76 -0.37 3.41
CA ASP A 127 8.86 1.09 3.48
C ASP A 127 9.78 1.71 2.42
N LYS A 128 10.91 1.07 2.10
CA LYS A 128 11.89 1.64 1.14
C LYS A 128 11.34 1.79 -0.26
N PRO A 129 10.84 0.72 -0.92
CA PRO A 129 10.28 0.86 -2.27
C PRO A 129 9.09 1.81 -2.32
N LEU A 130 8.34 1.95 -1.23
CA LEU A 130 7.23 2.92 -1.18
C LEU A 130 7.70 4.37 -1.05
N ARG A 131 8.78 4.64 -0.32
CA ARG A 131 9.38 5.99 -0.25
C ARG A 131 10.02 6.38 -1.58
N ASP A 132 10.74 5.45 -2.20
CA ASP A 132 11.49 5.71 -3.43
C ASP A 132 10.58 5.98 -4.64
N ASN A 133 9.31 5.56 -4.58
CA ASN A 133 8.33 5.73 -5.67
C ASN A 133 7.15 6.64 -5.25
N VAL A 134 7.30 7.40 -4.16
CA VAL A 134 6.19 8.19 -3.61
C VAL A 134 5.80 9.35 -4.53
N ASP A 135 6.77 9.93 -5.24
CA ASP A 135 6.58 11.09 -6.11
C ASP A 135 5.78 10.72 -7.36
N GLU A 136 6.10 9.59 -7.99
CA GLU A 136 5.36 9.09 -9.16
C GLU A 136 3.88 8.85 -8.82
N VAL A 137 3.59 8.31 -7.63
CA VAL A 137 2.20 8.10 -7.18
C VAL A 137 1.52 9.37 -6.75
N ARG A 138 2.27 10.33 -6.20
CA ARG A 138 1.71 11.66 -5.93
C ARG A 138 1.23 12.29 -7.23
N GLU A 139 2.03 12.28 -8.30
CA GLU A 139 1.64 12.82 -9.61
C GLU A 139 0.40 12.11 -10.19
N GLU A 140 0.36 10.78 -10.14
CA GLU A 140 -0.81 10.02 -10.62
C GLU A 140 -2.06 10.29 -9.77
N LEU A 141 -1.93 10.48 -8.46
CA LEU A 141 -3.05 10.85 -7.60
C LEU A 141 -3.55 12.26 -7.91
N LEU A 142 -2.64 13.21 -8.19
CA LEU A 142 -2.98 14.58 -8.61
C LEU A 142 -3.83 14.58 -9.88
N LYS A 143 -3.43 13.83 -10.90
CA LYS A 143 -4.22 13.68 -12.14
C LYS A 143 -5.63 13.16 -11.86
N VAL A 144 -5.75 12.13 -11.01
CA VAL A 144 -7.06 11.59 -10.61
C VAL A 144 -7.90 12.63 -9.87
N PHE A 145 -7.28 13.50 -9.07
CA PHE A 145 -7.99 14.60 -8.40
C PHE A 145 -8.49 15.64 -9.39
N GLU A 146 -7.67 16.06 -10.34
CA GLU A 146 -8.02 17.03 -11.38
C GLU A 146 -9.16 16.51 -12.26
N GLU A 147 -9.08 15.27 -12.75
CA GLU A 147 -10.11 14.64 -13.58
C GLU A 147 -11.47 14.60 -12.86
N VAL A 148 -11.46 14.26 -11.56
CA VAL A 148 -12.70 14.18 -10.76
C VAL A 148 -13.21 15.56 -10.40
N ALA A 149 -12.34 16.52 -10.11
CA ALA A 149 -12.73 17.90 -9.85
C ALA A 149 -13.41 18.52 -11.08
N GLU A 150 -12.84 18.33 -12.27
CA GLU A 150 -13.42 18.81 -13.52
C GLU A 150 -14.80 18.18 -13.79
N LYS A 151 -14.94 16.88 -13.55
CA LYS A 151 -16.23 16.19 -13.67
C LYS A 151 -17.29 16.69 -12.70
N ILE A 152 -16.90 16.99 -11.45
CA ILE A 152 -17.81 17.56 -10.46
C ILE A 152 -18.30 18.93 -10.96
N VAL A 153 -17.38 19.80 -11.39
CA VAL A 153 -17.73 21.14 -11.91
C VAL A 153 -18.65 21.06 -13.14
N ARG A 154 -18.42 20.11 -14.05
CA ARG A 154 -19.28 19.91 -15.24
C ARG A 154 -20.64 19.26 -14.93
N SER A 155 -20.78 18.62 -13.78
CA SER A 155 -22.02 17.94 -13.35
C SER A 155 -22.93 18.81 -12.48
N VAL A 156 -22.44 19.98 -12.05
CA VAL A 156 -23.18 21.03 -11.34
C VAL A 156 -23.71 22.03 -12.35
#